data_AF-A0A7C9PKH6-F1
#
_entry.id   AF-A0A7C9PKH6-F1
#
_cell.length_a   1.000
_cell.length_b   1.000
_cell.length_c   1.000
_cell.angle_alpha   90.00
_cell.angle_beta   90.00
_cell.angle_gamma   90.00
#
_symmetry.space_group_name_H-M   'P 1'
#
loop_
_entity.id
_entity.type
_entity.pdbx_description
1 polymer ?
#
loop_
_entity_poly.entity_id
_entity_poly.type
_entity_poly.pdbx_seq_one_letter_code
_entity_poly.pdbx_strand_id
1 'polypeptide(L)'
;MNMISRALRTTLSASALAALALLSACGGSGDGDDSPAEGVDKYVGTWKSPCTVETSEGVDVGVQLTLVVTKTGANSISSTGSAKGYANTTCTGTAVITQDLGQASAALAGTKTVGGKTVDKATFTDDEGTYKDIILLESGRLYNGDVDSALDAEGYPTALDMTLYYQKQ
;
A
#
# COMPACT_ATOMS: atom_id res chain seq x y z
N MET A 1 12.96 -28.33 5.18
CA MET A 1 14.33 -28.77 4.80
C MET A 1 15.33 -27.92 5.55
N ASN A 2 16.35 -28.56 6.10
CA ASN A 2 17.25 -28.03 7.13
C ASN A 2 18.63 -27.69 6.52
N MET A 3 19.35 -26.75 7.17
CA MET A 3 20.79 -26.39 7.00
C MET A 3 21.14 -25.58 5.73
N ILE A 4 21.88 -24.47 5.80
CA ILE A 4 23.32 -24.42 6.13
C ILE A 4 23.72 -23.08 6.80
N SER A 5 24.53 -23.25 7.84
CA SER A 5 25.28 -22.26 8.62
C SER A 5 26.40 -21.59 7.83
N ARG A 6 26.66 -20.29 8.09
CA ARG A 6 28.03 -19.75 8.28
C ARG A 6 28.00 -18.32 8.84
N ALA A 7 28.68 -18.17 9.96
CA ALA A 7 29.02 -16.92 10.62
C ALA A 7 30.09 -16.13 9.86
N LEU A 8 30.09 -14.80 9.99
CA LEU A 8 31.29 -14.05 10.36
C LEU A 8 30.97 -12.65 10.92
N ARG A 9 31.64 -12.34 12.04
CA ARG A 9 31.67 -11.06 12.77
C ARG A 9 32.35 -9.97 11.93
N THR A 10 32.15 -8.69 12.25
CA THR A 10 33.17 -7.79 12.86
C THR A 10 32.63 -6.35 12.94
N THR A 11 32.69 -5.79 14.15
CA THR A 11 32.45 -4.39 14.55
C THR A 11 33.49 -3.40 14.01
N LEU A 12 33.08 -2.16 13.71
CA LEU A 12 33.95 -0.99 13.86
C LEU A 12 33.13 0.28 14.17
N SER A 13 33.57 0.98 15.21
CA SER A 13 33.02 2.21 15.79
C SER A 13 33.71 3.48 15.26
N ALA A 14 33.18 4.63 15.73
CA ALA A 14 33.76 5.98 15.84
C ALA A 14 33.35 6.99 14.73
N SER A 15 32.49 7.97 14.99
CA SER A 15 32.65 9.24 15.75
C SER A 15 33.29 10.37 14.92
N ALA A 16 32.56 11.48 14.70
CA ALA A 16 32.94 12.84 15.13
C ALA A 16 32.17 13.99 14.43
N LEU A 17 31.65 14.88 15.28
CA LEU A 17 31.41 16.33 15.19
C LEU A 17 31.49 17.08 13.84
N ALA A 18 30.48 17.94 13.59
CA ALA A 18 30.68 19.39 13.35
C ALA A 18 29.38 20.18 13.53
N ALA A 19 29.51 21.40 14.06
CA ALA A 19 28.47 22.25 14.60
C ALA A 19 28.09 23.43 13.67
N LEU A 20 26.94 24.05 13.99
CA LEU A 20 26.56 25.47 13.85
C LEU A 20 26.55 26.13 12.46
N ALA A 21 25.37 26.60 12.03
CA ALA A 21 25.15 28.00 11.65
C ALA A 21 23.65 28.33 11.61
N LEU A 22 23.23 29.32 12.40
CA LEU A 22 21.94 29.97 12.36
C LEU A 22 21.87 30.86 11.11
N LEU A 23 20.86 30.66 10.26
CA LEU A 23 20.33 31.70 9.38
C LEU A 23 18.84 31.85 9.64
N SER A 24 18.50 32.79 10.52
CA SER A 24 17.21 33.47 10.51
C SER A 24 17.23 34.50 9.39
N ALA A 25 16.55 34.24 8.28
CA ALA A 25 16.29 35.24 7.25
C ALA A 25 15.09 34.88 6.37
N CYS A 26 14.31 35.91 6.05
CA CYS A 26 13.19 35.98 5.12
C CYS A 26 11.93 35.21 5.52
N GLY A 27 10.77 35.86 5.65
CA GLY A 27 10.30 36.99 4.86
C GLY A 27 9.19 36.45 3.95
N GLY A 28 7.97 36.89 4.22
CA GLY A 28 6.76 36.27 3.68
C GLY A 28 6.65 36.30 2.17
N SER A 29 5.76 35.46 1.67
CA SER A 29 4.72 35.79 0.70
C SER A 29 3.83 34.56 0.57
N GLY A 30 2.52 34.78 0.57
CA GLY A 30 1.55 33.73 0.38
C GLY A 30 1.70 33.15 -1.02
N ASP A 31 1.73 31.83 -1.09
CA ASP A 31 1.49 31.03 -2.28
C ASP A 31 0.62 29.87 -1.85
N GLY A 32 -0.33 29.52 -2.73
CA GLY A 32 -1.56 28.80 -2.41
C GLY A 32 -1.43 27.58 -1.50
N ASP A 33 -2.52 27.31 -0.78
CA ASP A 33 -2.77 26.05 -0.09
C ASP A 33 -2.75 24.86 -1.07
N ASP A 34 -1.57 24.51 -1.58
CA ASP A 34 -1.18 23.14 -1.88
C ASP A 34 -0.58 22.56 -0.59
N SER A 35 -1.35 22.62 0.50
CA SER A 35 -1.07 21.78 1.66
C SER A 35 -1.09 20.33 1.16
N PRO A 36 0.00 19.55 1.32
CA PRO A 36 0.02 18.16 0.87
C PRO A 36 -1.19 17.47 1.50
N ALA A 37 -2.09 16.95 0.66
CA ALA A 37 -3.39 16.42 1.04
C ALA A 37 -3.32 15.73 2.41
N GLU A 38 -3.98 16.31 3.40
CA GLU A 38 -3.82 15.93 4.80
C GLU A 38 -4.14 14.43 5.00
N GLY A 39 -3.19 13.69 5.55
CA GLY A 39 -3.38 12.30 5.98
C GLY A 39 -3.87 11.36 4.88
N VAL A 40 -5.11 10.90 5.02
CA VAL A 40 -5.70 9.85 4.16
C VAL A 40 -6.34 10.33 2.87
N ASP A 41 -6.44 11.65 2.64
CA ASP A 41 -7.17 12.20 1.48
C ASP A 41 -6.67 11.68 0.14
N LYS A 42 -5.37 11.42 0.03
CA LYS A 42 -4.72 10.85 -1.16
C LYS A 42 -5.29 9.48 -1.57
N TYR A 43 -5.86 8.71 -0.63
CA TYR A 43 -6.44 7.39 -0.87
C TYR A 43 -7.93 7.42 -1.22
N VAL A 44 -8.63 8.53 -0.99
CA VAL A 44 -10.09 8.60 -1.21
C VAL A 44 -10.40 8.52 -2.71
N GLY A 45 -11.34 7.67 -3.08
CA GLY A 45 -11.82 7.49 -4.45
C GLY A 45 -12.10 6.04 -4.82
N THR A 46 -12.38 5.82 -6.10
CA THR A 46 -12.55 4.49 -6.67
C THR A 46 -11.26 4.03 -7.32
N TRP A 47 -10.84 2.83 -6.95
CA TRP A 47 -9.60 2.21 -7.38
C TRP A 47 -9.90 0.89 -8.07
N LYS A 48 -9.22 0.62 -9.17
CA LYS A 48 -9.46 -0.57 -9.98
C LYS A 48 -8.16 -1.29 -10.28
N SER A 49 -8.13 -2.61 -10.08
CA SER A 49 -6.96 -3.39 -10.48
C SER A 49 -6.87 -3.50 -12.01
N PRO A 50 -5.69 -3.78 -12.56
CA PRO A 50 -5.57 -4.44 -13.86
C PRO A 50 -6.43 -5.70 -13.94
N CYS A 51 -6.67 -6.16 -15.16
CA CYS A 51 -7.19 -7.50 -15.34
C CYS A 51 -6.07 -8.49 -15.02
N THR A 52 -6.27 -9.30 -13.98
CA THR A 52 -5.39 -10.41 -13.63
C THR A 52 -5.91 -11.67 -14.31
N VAL A 53 -5.01 -12.50 -14.84
CA VAL A 53 -5.36 -13.80 -15.42
C VAL A 53 -5.17 -14.87 -14.37
N GLU A 54 -6.21 -15.65 -14.13
CA GLU A 54 -6.16 -16.83 -13.26
C GLU A 54 -6.50 -18.07 -14.09
N THR A 55 -5.81 -19.18 -13.84
CA THR A 55 -6.12 -20.46 -14.47
C THR A 55 -6.90 -21.31 -13.49
N SER A 56 -8.15 -21.63 -13.82
CA SER A 56 -9.00 -22.53 -13.03
C SER A 56 -9.43 -23.70 -13.90
N GLU A 57 -9.20 -24.93 -13.42
CA GLU A 57 -9.51 -26.17 -14.14
C GLU A 57 -8.95 -26.22 -15.58
N GLY A 58 -7.80 -25.56 -15.81
CA GLY A 58 -7.15 -25.50 -17.13
C GLY A 58 -7.73 -24.45 -18.08
N VAL A 59 -8.61 -23.56 -17.60
CA VAL A 59 -9.18 -22.45 -18.37
C VAL A 59 -8.70 -21.13 -17.78
N ASP A 60 -8.20 -20.24 -18.63
CA ASP A 60 -7.80 -18.90 -18.24
C ASP A 60 -9.02 -17.97 -18.17
N VAL A 61 -9.19 -17.34 -17.00
CA VAL A 61 -10.25 -16.37 -16.72
C VAL A 61 -9.63 -15.03 -16.30
N GLY A 62 -10.36 -13.95 -16.56
CA GLY A 62 -9.98 -12.61 -16.13
C GLY A 62 -10.64 -12.27 -14.80
N VAL A 63 -9.88 -11.69 -13.88
CA VAL A 63 -10.36 -11.18 -12.60
C VAL A 63 -10.00 -9.71 -12.48
N GLN A 64 -10.96 -8.89 -12.06
CA GLN A 64 -10.74 -7.47 -11.80
C GLN A 64 -11.38 -7.04 -10.49
N LEU A 65 -10.61 -6.36 -9.67
CA LEU A 65 -11.00 -5.85 -8.37
C LEU A 65 -11.34 -4.37 -8.46
N THR A 66 -12.35 -3.95 -7.70
CA THR A 66 -12.69 -2.53 -7.49
C THR A 66 -12.78 -2.27 -5.99
N LEU A 67 -12.06 -1.25 -5.53
CA LEU A 67 -12.12 -0.73 -4.17
C LEU A 67 -12.71 0.68 -4.20
N VAL A 68 -13.66 0.96 -3.31
CA VAL A 68 -14.17 2.33 -3.10
C VAL A 68 -13.74 2.76 -1.71
N VAL A 69 -12.87 3.76 -1.64
CA VAL A 69 -12.28 4.25 -0.39
C VAL A 69 -12.91 5.59 -0.01
N THR A 70 -13.38 5.69 1.23
CA THR A 70 -14.00 6.88 1.82
C THR A 70 -13.25 7.30 3.09
N LYS A 71 -13.12 8.62 3.29
CA LYS A 71 -12.53 9.19 4.51
C LYS A 71 -13.50 9.04 5.68
N THR A 72 -13.00 8.56 6.81
CA THR A 72 -13.76 8.49 8.08
C THR A 72 -13.15 9.35 9.18
N GLY A 73 -11.92 9.83 9.01
CA GLY A 73 -11.22 10.70 9.95
C GLY A 73 -9.92 11.24 9.35
N ALA A 74 -9.13 11.97 10.15
CA ALA A 74 -7.87 12.56 9.68
C ALA A 74 -6.85 11.49 9.21
N ASN A 75 -6.79 10.36 9.92
CA ASN A 75 -5.88 9.24 9.65
C ASN A 75 -6.63 7.93 9.40
N SER A 76 -7.93 7.97 9.12
CA SER A 76 -8.74 6.76 8.97
C SER A 76 -9.62 6.79 7.72
N ILE A 77 -9.71 5.62 7.08
CA ILE A 77 -10.56 5.36 5.92
C ILE A 77 -11.43 4.13 6.16
N SER A 78 -12.52 4.06 5.42
CA SER A 78 -13.25 2.82 5.16
C SER A 78 -13.19 2.49 3.68
N SER A 79 -13.28 1.22 3.34
CA SER A 79 -13.35 0.77 1.95
C SER A 79 -14.38 -0.34 1.79
N THR A 80 -15.05 -0.36 0.64
CA THR A 80 -15.77 -1.54 0.17
C THR A 80 -15.05 -2.13 -1.03
N GLY A 81 -15.11 -3.45 -1.17
CA GLY A 81 -14.46 -4.17 -2.27
C GLY A 81 -15.45 -4.96 -3.10
N SER A 82 -15.16 -5.11 -4.39
CA SER A 82 -15.86 -6.06 -5.26
C SER A 82 -14.89 -6.71 -6.23
N ALA A 83 -15.16 -7.97 -6.58
CA ALA A 83 -14.46 -8.71 -7.62
C ALA A 83 -15.41 -9.03 -8.77
N LYS A 84 -14.90 -8.93 -10.00
CA LYS A 84 -15.60 -9.37 -11.21
C LYS A 84 -14.77 -10.42 -11.92
N GLY A 85 -15.39 -11.56 -12.20
CA GLY A 85 -14.83 -12.64 -13.00
C GLY A 85 -15.35 -12.60 -14.44
N TYR A 86 -14.48 -12.92 -15.41
CA TYR A 86 -14.76 -12.88 -16.84
C TYR A 86 -14.31 -14.18 -17.51
N ALA A 87 -15.11 -14.67 -18.46
CA ALA A 87 -14.75 -15.84 -19.28
C ALA A 87 -13.69 -15.52 -20.37
N ASN A 88 -12.93 -14.43 -20.19
CA ASN A 88 -11.83 -14.02 -21.05
C ASN A 88 -10.75 -13.33 -20.20
N THR A 89 -9.53 -13.31 -20.69
CA THR A 89 -8.34 -12.79 -20.00
C THR A 89 -8.19 -11.26 -20.08
N THR A 90 -9.14 -10.56 -20.69
CA THR A 90 -9.07 -9.10 -20.90
C THR A 90 -10.01 -8.32 -19.98
N CYS A 91 -10.85 -9.02 -19.21
CA CYS A 91 -11.88 -8.42 -18.35
C CYS A 91 -12.84 -7.49 -19.11
N THR A 92 -13.13 -7.83 -20.36
CA THR A 92 -14.05 -7.08 -21.22
C THR A 92 -15.41 -7.77 -21.30
N GLY A 93 -16.45 -6.98 -21.59
CA GLY A 93 -17.83 -7.47 -21.70
C GLY A 93 -18.52 -7.65 -20.36
N THR A 94 -19.53 -8.52 -20.34
CA THR A 94 -20.32 -8.83 -19.14
C THR A 94 -19.55 -9.78 -18.23
N ALA A 95 -19.41 -9.42 -16.95
CA ALA A 95 -18.84 -10.31 -15.95
C ALA A 95 -19.74 -11.54 -15.76
N VAL A 96 -19.14 -12.73 -15.69
CA VAL A 96 -19.86 -13.99 -15.43
C VAL A 96 -20.13 -14.18 -13.94
N ILE A 97 -19.30 -13.56 -13.08
CA ILE A 97 -19.43 -13.56 -11.63
C ILE A 97 -19.18 -12.14 -11.13
N THR A 98 -19.95 -11.72 -10.13
CA THR A 98 -19.67 -10.52 -9.34
C THR A 98 -19.76 -10.92 -7.87
N GLN A 99 -18.72 -10.59 -7.11
CA GLN A 99 -18.61 -10.90 -5.69
C GLN A 99 -18.40 -9.60 -4.91
N ASP A 100 -19.13 -9.47 -3.80
CA ASP A 100 -18.87 -8.46 -2.77
C ASP A 100 -17.77 -8.98 -1.84
N LEU A 101 -16.75 -8.17 -1.60
CA LEU A 101 -15.62 -8.50 -0.72
C LEU A 101 -15.80 -7.92 0.69
N GLY A 102 -16.95 -7.31 0.97
CA GLY A 102 -17.27 -6.73 2.26
C GLY A 102 -16.64 -5.35 2.46
N GLN A 103 -16.60 -4.96 3.73
CA GLN A 103 -16.10 -3.67 4.17
C GLN A 103 -14.83 -3.87 4.98
N ALA A 104 -13.83 -3.02 4.73
CA ALA A 104 -12.65 -2.90 5.55
C ALA A 104 -12.51 -1.45 6.05
N SER A 105 -11.75 -1.27 7.12
CA SER A 105 -11.30 0.03 7.60
C SER A 105 -9.79 0.03 7.76
N ALA A 106 -9.16 1.18 7.59
CA ALA A 106 -7.73 1.33 7.81
C ALA A 106 -7.42 2.59 8.60
N ALA A 107 -6.45 2.48 9.52
CA ALA A 107 -5.90 3.60 10.27
C ALA A 107 -4.40 3.73 9.99
N LEU A 108 -3.95 4.91 9.57
CA LEU A 108 -2.54 5.19 9.32
C LEU A 108 -1.78 5.34 10.65
N ALA A 109 -0.58 4.76 10.70
CA ALA A 109 0.30 4.68 11.87
C ALA A 109 1.68 5.29 11.59
N GLY A 110 1.73 6.32 10.75
CA GLY A 110 2.97 6.97 10.30
C GLY A 110 3.55 6.33 9.04
N THR A 111 4.84 6.55 8.79
CA THR A 111 5.52 6.10 7.57
C THR A 111 6.77 5.30 7.90
N LYS A 112 7.29 4.56 6.91
CA LYS A 112 8.61 3.90 6.94
C LYS A 112 9.22 3.88 5.54
N THR A 113 10.48 3.47 5.45
CA THR A 113 11.15 3.26 4.16
C THR A 113 11.22 1.76 3.83
N VAL A 114 10.81 1.39 2.62
CA VAL A 114 10.89 0.04 2.07
C VAL A 114 11.43 0.13 0.65
N GLY A 115 12.54 -0.56 0.35
CA GLY A 115 13.14 -0.52 -0.99
C GLY A 115 13.48 0.89 -1.49
N GLY A 116 13.81 1.82 -0.60
CA GLY A 116 14.08 3.22 -0.93
C GLY A 116 12.83 4.09 -1.16
N LYS A 117 11.62 3.54 -1.01
CA LYS A 117 10.36 4.26 -1.11
C LYS A 117 9.79 4.56 0.27
N THR A 118 9.20 5.75 0.44
CA THR A 118 8.43 6.07 1.65
C THR A 118 7.03 5.47 1.50
N VAL A 119 6.67 4.61 2.44
CA VAL A 119 5.36 3.94 2.49
C VAL A 119 4.64 4.35 3.77
N ASP A 120 3.31 4.38 3.71
CA ASP A 120 2.46 4.61 4.87
C ASP A 120 2.21 3.28 5.58
N LYS A 121 2.37 3.25 6.90
CA LYS A 121 2.01 2.11 7.74
C LYS A 121 0.53 2.18 8.03
N ALA A 122 -0.21 1.09 7.86
CA ALA A 122 -1.64 1.03 8.11
C ALA A 122 -2.02 -0.20 8.92
N THR A 123 -2.99 -0.03 9.82
CA THR A 123 -3.67 -1.16 10.47
C THR A 123 -5.03 -1.30 9.82
N PHE A 124 -5.27 -2.46 9.21
CA PHE A 124 -6.52 -2.81 8.55
C PHE A 124 -7.40 -3.62 9.49
N THR A 125 -8.72 -3.47 9.36
CA THR A 125 -9.71 -4.30 10.04
C THR A 125 -10.86 -4.60 9.11
N ASP A 126 -11.15 -5.89 8.95
CA ASP A 126 -12.26 -6.44 8.18
C ASP A 126 -12.97 -7.55 8.98
N ASP A 127 -13.80 -8.34 8.30
CA ASP A 127 -14.56 -9.44 8.92
C ASP A 127 -13.67 -10.61 9.37
N GLU A 128 -12.44 -10.73 8.84
CA GLU A 128 -11.48 -11.79 9.20
C GLU A 128 -10.58 -11.38 10.38
N GLY A 129 -10.43 -10.08 10.62
CA GLY A 129 -9.81 -9.55 11.82
C GLY A 129 -8.98 -8.31 11.57
N THR A 130 -7.95 -8.12 12.39
CA THR A 130 -7.05 -6.96 12.31
C THR A 130 -5.66 -7.40 11.88
N TYR A 131 -5.10 -6.73 10.87
CA TYR A 131 -3.73 -6.95 10.40
C TYR A 131 -3.02 -5.63 10.09
N LYS A 132 -1.71 -5.71 9.89
CA LYS A 132 -0.85 -4.57 9.59
C LYS A 132 -0.28 -4.73 8.20
N ASP A 133 -0.26 -3.63 7.46
CA ASP A 133 0.27 -3.59 6.11
C ASP A 133 0.91 -2.22 5.80
N ILE A 134 1.62 -2.12 4.70
CA ILE A 134 2.18 -0.89 4.16
C ILE A 134 1.45 -0.52 2.88
N ILE A 135 1.28 0.78 2.64
CA ILE A 135 0.60 1.30 1.46
C ILE A 135 1.51 2.30 0.77
N LEU A 136 1.65 2.18 -0.55
CA LEU A 136 2.33 3.15 -1.39
C LEU A 136 1.37 3.69 -2.44
N LEU A 137 1.26 5.02 -2.53
CA LEU A 137 0.66 5.68 -3.68
C LEU A 137 1.75 6.33 -4.52
N GLU A 138 2.00 5.82 -5.72
CA GLU A 138 3.03 6.32 -6.63
C GLU A 138 2.50 6.34 -8.06
N SER A 139 2.66 7.47 -8.75
CA SER A 139 2.23 7.65 -10.15
C SER A 139 0.76 7.25 -10.40
N GLY A 140 -0.13 7.54 -9.45
CA GLY A 140 -1.56 7.22 -9.54
C GLY A 140 -1.91 5.75 -9.33
N ARG A 141 -0.95 4.94 -8.86
CA ARG A 141 -1.13 3.53 -8.53
C ARG A 141 -0.97 3.28 -7.03
N LEU A 142 -1.91 2.54 -6.47
CA LEU A 142 -1.93 2.08 -5.10
C LEU A 142 -1.33 0.67 -5.04
N TYR A 143 -0.27 0.51 -4.23
CA TYR A 143 0.40 -0.75 -3.97
C TYR A 143 0.32 -1.06 -2.46
N ASN A 144 0.33 -2.35 -2.15
CA ASN A 144 0.30 -2.87 -0.78
C ASN A 144 1.62 -3.61 -0.47
N GLY A 145 1.79 -4.03 0.78
CA GLY A 145 2.87 -4.92 1.16
C GLY A 145 2.76 -6.28 0.46
N ASP A 146 3.89 -6.89 0.20
CA ASP A 146 3.96 -8.27 -0.27
C ASP A 146 3.61 -9.21 0.89
N VAL A 147 2.53 -9.98 0.72
CA VAL A 147 1.98 -10.91 1.72
C VAL A 147 2.96 -12.05 2.04
N ASP A 148 3.84 -12.38 1.11
CA ASP A 148 4.85 -13.43 1.29
C ASP A 148 6.17 -12.87 1.86
N SER A 149 6.26 -11.54 2.06
CA SER A 149 7.45 -10.92 2.62
C SER A 149 7.56 -11.09 4.13
N ALA A 150 8.79 -11.05 4.63
CA ALA A 150 9.03 -11.05 6.07
C ALA A 150 8.41 -9.80 6.72
N LEU A 151 7.93 -9.94 7.96
CA LEU A 151 7.48 -8.83 8.77
C LEU A 151 8.64 -8.22 9.56
N ASP A 152 8.59 -6.91 9.79
CA ASP A 152 9.50 -6.21 10.69
C ASP A 152 9.13 -6.41 12.18
N ALA A 153 9.91 -5.79 13.07
CA ALA A 153 9.68 -5.88 14.51
C ALA A 153 8.35 -5.24 14.98
N GLU A 154 7.74 -4.38 14.17
CA GLU A 154 6.44 -3.77 14.44
C GLU A 154 5.27 -4.59 13.84
N GLY A 155 5.57 -5.62 13.03
CA GLY A 155 4.61 -6.49 12.36
C GLY A 155 4.17 -6.03 10.97
N TYR A 156 4.92 -5.12 10.32
CA TYR A 156 4.62 -4.65 8.95
C TYR A 156 5.47 -5.38 7.90
N PRO A 157 4.95 -5.59 6.68
CA PRO A 157 5.74 -6.11 5.56
C PRO A 157 7.04 -5.33 5.32
N THR A 158 8.04 -6.05 4.82
CA THR A 158 9.37 -5.50 4.49
C THR A 158 9.61 -5.35 2.99
N ALA A 159 8.64 -5.76 2.16
CA ALA A 159 8.63 -5.54 0.72
C ALA A 159 7.23 -5.09 0.24
N LEU A 160 7.18 -4.44 -0.92
CA LEU A 160 5.94 -4.08 -1.63
C LEU A 160 5.66 -5.12 -2.70
N ASP A 161 4.38 -5.47 -2.90
CA ASP A 161 3.96 -6.14 -4.12
C ASP A 161 3.80 -5.10 -5.23
N MET A 162 4.75 -5.10 -6.16
CA MET A 162 4.75 -4.20 -7.32
C MET A 162 4.02 -4.81 -8.53
N THR A 163 3.54 -6.05 -8.42
CA THR A 163 2.85 -6.78 -9.49
C THR A 163 1.34 -6.57 -9.43
N LEU A 164 0.79 -6.48 -8.22
CA LEU A 164 -0.61 -6.11 -8.00
C LEU A 164 -0.71 -4.64 -7.59
N TYR A 165 -1.51 -3.88 -8.34
CA TYR A 165 -1.78 -2.48 -8.03
C TYR A 165 -3.22 -2.13 -8.33
N TYR A 166 -3.68 -1.02 -7.77
CA TYR A 166 -4.94 -0.40 -8.16
C TYR A 166 -4.71 0.97 -8.76
N GLN A 167 -5.46 1.30 -9.81
CA GLN A 167 -5.41 2.58 -10.47
C GLN A 167 -6.67 3.38 -10.18
N LYS A 168 -6.49 4.64 -9.80
CA LYS A 168 -7.60 5.57 -9.55
C LYS A 168 -8.40 5.76 -10.84
N GLN A 169 -9.73 5.71 -10.73
CA GLN A 169 -10.67 5.95 -11.85
C GLN A 169 -11.02 7.43 -11.98
#